data_AF-A0A162YG12-F1
#
_entry.id   AF-A0A162YG12-F1
#
_cell.length_a   1.000
_cell.length_b   1.000
_cell.length_c   1.000
_cell.angle_alpha   90.00
_cell.angle_beta   90.00
_cell.angle_gamma   90.00
#
_symmetry.space_group_name_H-M   'P 1'
#
loop_
_entity.id
_entity.type
_entity.pdbx_description
1 polymer ?
#
loop_
_entity_poly.entity_id
_entity_poly.type
_entity_poly.pdbx_seq_one_letter_code
_entity_poly.pdbx_strand_id
1 'polypeptide(L)'
;MPKDSKHKYIFGQRPASKMILTPGLGRASNQKYNPRLSTSKAQYRGLQTLPRPLPSSLRVGEPQTGPRQPPWGSLEDLEEQREKRGDARERVQAKQFRSATLSQATTVGSTDSFGKEKMKKEVEEYKEQVMSVYPDMTFDGNAGRGGRRSCCCVVIIAASRWVEVEMTSTSKKCSHQVLQLEPSPFAELAGYTQPSLQKRTAATTRSFRETQFPASMKDPIDVFPAPLVLPFDDLNYDPDCESQDFKSWLQVKTRNKVSASRQTMYVARVPEITKDVAYMQAWTVPNKTDFKEKEAQSPNIKSFIDYTSAFYHGLPVKELPIQLKWASWEERAATVRSKSLPKYIALQHGDGTTRIRTRVPPDATFPAQLNLDDILDGAIRALPKDAHSLLLLVDHDMWEADDDFCCGRAYGGSRVAVVQTARYNPVLDAKEGVDRAHMWPLSHCKAFVDVLCRTEDFLPKKPTRRQVASSRAGPMRKAVDAAASKMSDQETSGDGEALWFSRLARTVSHELGHCFALGHCVYYACNLQGTAGMKEDVRQPPYLCPVCEMKLSHAVVVEKLRGSEEERRAWVTERCESLRKFCQSLERDGKGTAMWSGLDAWLGERMMNL
;
A
#
# COMPACT_ATOMS: atom_id res chain seq x y z
N MET A 1 -36.59 -46.55 -4.86
CA MET A 1 -35.93 -47.59 -4.03
C MET A 1 -34.55 -47.91 -4.62
N PRO A 2 -33.55 -48.29 -3.80
CA PRO A 2 -32.27 -47.56 -3.86
C PRO A 2 -31.00 -48.43 -3.72
N LYS A 3 -29.83 -47.76 -3.80
CA LYS A 3 -28.78 -47.70 -2.76
C LYS A 3 -27.74 -46.65 -3.20
N ASP A 4 -27.52 -45.55 -2.49
CA ASP A 4 -26.81 -45.37 -1.19
C ASP A 4 -25.27 -45.33 -1.36
N SER A 5 -24.49 -44.47 -0.67
CA SER A 5 -24.84 -43.51 0.40
C SER A 5 -23.96 -42.25 0.44
N LYS A 6 -24.60 -41.17 0.92
CA LYS A 6 -24.10 -39.88 1.47
C LYS A 6 -22.85 -39.98 2.38
N HIS A 7 -22.15 -38.85 2.55
CA HIS A 7 -21.75 -38.16 3.81
C HIS A 7 -21.02 -36.84 3.38
N LYS A 8 -21.52 -35.61 3.55
CA LYS A 8 -21.76 -34.83 4.79
C LYS A 8 -20.57 -34.75 5.75
N TYR A 9 -19.84 -33.63 5.71
CA TYR A 9 -19.05 -33.11 6.83
C TYR A 9 -19.90 -32.18 7.72
N ILE A 10 -19.59 -32.13 9.01
CA ILE A 10 -20.24 -31.29 10.03
C ILE A 10 -19.14 -30.68 10.92
N PHE A 11 -19.37 -29.46 11.42
CA PHE A 11 -18.38 -28.66 12.15
C PHE A 11 -18.35 -29.00 13.66
N GLY A 12 -17.14 -29.12 14.22
CA GLY A 12 -16.78 -28.86 15.62
C GLY A 12 -17.55 -29.49 16.79
N GLN A 13 -17.03 -30.58 17.36
CA GLN A 13 -17.08 -30.84 18.81
C GLN A 13 -15.76 -31.43 19.33
N ARG A 14 -15.34 -31.04 20.54
CA ARG A 14 -14.21 -31.64 21.28
C ARG A 14 -14.71 -32.75 22.22
N PRO A 15 -14.03 -33.91 22.29
CA PRO A 15 -13.97 -34.75 23.49
C PRO A 15 -12.65 -34.55 24.25
N ALA A 16 -12.62 -34.91 25.53
CA ALA A 16 -11.41 -34.95 26.36
C ALA A 16 -11.15 -36.37 26.89
N SER A 17 -9.90 -36.66 27.29
CA SER A 17 -9.45 -37.54 28.40
C SER A 17 -10.29 -38.80 28.76
N LYS A 18 -9.74 -40.01 29.00
CA LYS A 18 -8.46 -40.34 29.66
C LYS A 18 -8.22 -41.87 29.75
N MET A 19 -6.96 -42.27 30.00
CA MET A 19 -6.53 -43.56 30.64
C MET A 19 -6.79 -44.87 29.82
N ILE A 20 -6.07 -45.99 30.02
CA ILE A 20 -5.66 -46.80 31.20
C ILE A 20 -4.21 -47.32 30.97
N LEU A 21 -3.22 -47.16 31.89
CA LEU A 21 -2.79 -48.05 33.01
C LEU A 21 -2.35 -49.48 32.57
N THR A 22 -1.36 -50.20 33.14
CA THR A 22 -0.76 -50.34 34.51
C THR A 22 0.58 -51.15 34.36
N PRO A 23 1.28 -51.74 35.37
CA PRO A 23 1.55 -51.45 36.82
C PRO A 23 3.09 -51.35 37.10
N GLY A 24 3.66 -51.20 38.32
CA GLY A 24 3.17 -51.03 39.70
C GLY A 24 4.32 -51.14 40.74
N LEU A 25 3.98 -51.13 42.05
CA LEU A 25 4.88 -51.19 43.26
C LEU A 25 5.72 -49.92 43.55
N GLY A 26 5.91 -49.44 44.80
CA GLY A 26 5.25 -49.81 46.07
C GLY A 26 5.75 -49.03 47.32
N ARG A 27 4.80 -48.60 48.18
CA ARG A 27 4.86 -48.31 49.66
C ARG A 27 6.06 -47.57 50.33
N ALA A 28 5.72 -46.41 50.95
CA ALA A 28 5.71 -46.16 52.42
C ALA A 28 6.64 -45.10 53.11
N SER A 29 6.02 -44.40 54.07
CA SER A 29 6.50 -43.87 55.37
C SER A 29 7.66 -42.85 55.53
N ASN A 30 7.29 -41.56 55.65
CA ASN A 30 7.24 -40.75 56.90
C ASN A 30 8.51 -40.40 57.75
N GLN A 31 8.45 -39.20 58.34
CA GLN A 31 9.19 -38.63 59.51
C GLN A 31 10.60 -37.98 59.41
N LYS A 32 10.59 -36.68 59.82
CA LYS A 32 11.48 -35.99 60.80
C LYS A 32 12.79 -35.26 60.38
N TYR A 33 12.85 -34.05 60.96
CA TYR A 33 14.02 -33.31 61.50
C TYR A 33 14.72 -32.23 60.65
N ASN A 34 15.39 -31.34 61.38
CA ASN A 34 15.82 -29.96 61.10
C ASN A 34 16.98 -29.66 62.11
N PRO A 35 17.60 -28.46 62.29
CA PRO A 35 17.83 -27.28 61.44
C PRO A 35 19.34 -26.93 61.36
N ARG A 36 19.67 -25.63 61.13
CA ARG A 36 20.95 -24.90 61.39
C ARG A 36 22.00 -25.00 60.27
N LEU A 37 22.81 -23.96 59.97
CA LEU A 37 22.99 -22.57 60.49
C LEU A 37 23.13 -21.60 59.26
N SER A 38 23.57 -20.32 59.27
CA SER A 38 24.40 -19.54 60.20
C SER A 38 24.11 -18.01 60.26
N THR A 39 25.14 -17.23 60.59
CA THR A 39 25.36 -15.79 60.86
C THR A 39 25.74 -14.97 59.60
N SER A 40 25.79 -13.62 59.53
CA SER A 40 25.52 -12.44 60.41
C SER A 40 25.40 -11.17 59.51
N LYS A 41 24.86 -9.97 59.84
CA LYS A 41 24.56 -9.18 61.08
C LYS A 41 25.60 -8.16 61.59
N ALA A 42 25.73 -7.01 60.90
CA ALA A 42 26.09 -5.66 61.44
C ALA A 42 25.53 -4.59 60.45
N GLN A 43 24.86 -3.47 60.76
CA GLN A 43 25.03 -2.37 61.75
C GLN A 43 26.11 -1.33 61.33
N TYR A 44 25.90 0.00 61.36
CA TYR A 44 24.76 0.84 61.80
C TYR A 44 24.68 2.23 61.07
N ARG A 45 23.69 3.05 61.47
CA ARG A 45 23.21 4.37 60.94
C ARG A 45 24.27 5.45 60.63
N GLY A 46 23.93 6.40 59.73
CA GLY A 46 24.08 7.84 60.04
C GLY A 46 24.27 8.88 58.91
N LEU A 47 23.18 9.45 58.35
CA LEU A 47 22.91 10.90 58.17
C LEU A 47 21.78 11.17 57.15
N GLN A 48 21.23 12.39 57.17
CA GLN A 48 20.08 12.80 56.34
C GLN A 48 20.51 13.67 55.15
N THR A 49 20.00 13.35 53.96
CA THR A 49 19.54 14.32 52.94
C THR A 49 18.79 13.56 51.85
N LEU A 50 17.60 14.03 51.46
CA LEU A 50 16.75 13.38 50.45
C LEU A 50 16.66 14.22 49.17
N PRO A 51 17.35 13.81 48.09
CA PRO A 51 16.82 13.95 46.74
C PRO A 51 15.73 12.88 46.53
N ARG A 52 14.67 13.21 45.76
CA ARG A 52 13.73 12.18 45.27
C ARG A 52 14.49 11.17 44.37
N PRO A 53 14.16 9.87 44.40
CA PRO A 53 14.57 8.98 43.33
C PRO A 53 13.99 9.49 41.99
N LEU A 54 14.81 9.44 40.93
CA LEU A 54 14.39 9.85 39.59
C LEU A 54 13.23 8.98 39.07
N PRO A 55 12.33 9.52 38.22
CA PRO A 55 11.27 8.73 37.59
C PRO A 55 11.81 7.54 36.80
N SER A 56 11.02 6.47 36.72
CA SER A 56 11.42 5.19 36.09
C SER A 56 11.80 5.30 34.60
N SER A 57 11.51 6.42 33.95
CA SER A 57 11.89 6.72 32.55
C SER A 57 13.40 6.87 32.34
N LEU A 58 14.16 7.22 33.39
CA LEU A 58 15.60 7.53 33.30
C LEU A 58 16.52 6.36 33.69
N ARG A 59 16.00 5.15 33.88
CA ARG A 59 16.85 3.96 33.87
C ARG A 59 17.21 3.60 32.44
N VAL A 60 18.48 3.81 32.09
CA VAL A 60 19.12 3.08 30.98
C VAL A 60 19.12 1.60 31.39
N GLY A 61 18.57 0.73 30.53
CA GLY A 61 18.62 -0.71 30.76
C GLY A 61 20.02 -1.23 30.46
N GLU A 62 20.49 -2.21 31.24
CA GLU A 62 21.71 -2.93 30.90
C GLU A 62 21.54 -3.63 29.54
N PRO A 63 22.59 -3.70 28.69
CA PRO A 63 22.50 -4.35 27.39
C PRO A 63 22.12 -5.83 27.55
N GLN A 64 20.97 -6.24 27.01
CA GLN A 64 20.60 -7.65 26.96
C GLN A 64 21.54 -8.39 26.00
N THR A 65 22.41 -9.23 26.55
CA THR A 65 23.31 -10.11 25.78
C THR A 65 22.54 -11.32 25.26
N GLY A 66 21.80 -11.12 24.16
CA GLY A 66 21.08 -12.14 23.41
C GLY A 66 20.79 -11.65 21.99
N PRO A 67 20.26 -12.52 21.11
CA PRO A 67 19.61 -12.06 19.90
C PRO A 67 18.38 -11.19 20.25
N ARG A 68 17.87 -10.45 19.26
CA ARG A 68 16.82 -9.45 19.46
C ARG A 68 15.54 -9.90 18.76
N GLN A 69 14.49 -10.14 19.53
CA GLN A 69 13.22 -10.70 19.06
C GLN A 69 12.66 -10.00 17.81
N PRO A 70 11.97 -10.75 16.92
CA PRO A 70 11.39 -10.19 15.71
C PRO A 70 10.42 -9.05 16.05
N PRO A 71 10.37 -7.99 15.23
CA PRO A 71 9.55 -6.81 15.54
C PRO A 71 8.03 -7.03 15.41
N TRP A 72 7.60 -8.21 14.95
CA TRP A 72 6.21 -8.66 15.03
C TRP A 72 5.88 -9.46 16.30
N GLY A 73 6.88 -9.83 17.12
CA GLY A 73 6.70 -10.74 18.25
C GLY A 73 6.88 -12.20 17.84
N SER A 74 5.94 -13.06 18.26
CA SER A 74 5.88 -14.47 17.89
C SER A 74 5.26 -14.69 16.49
N LEU A 75 5.21 -15.96 16.06
CA LEU A 75 4.44 -16.32 14.86
C LEU A 75 2.92 -16.16 15.07
N GLU A 76 2.43 -16.39 16.29
CA GLU A 76 1.01 -16.19 16.65
C GLU A 76 0.63 -14.70 16.54
N ASP A 77 1.51 -13.80 16.99
CA ASP A 77 1.32 -12.34 16.84
C ASP A 77 1.31 -11.91 15.35
N LEU A 78 2.08 -12.57 14.49
CA LEU A 78 2.11 -12.31 13.04
C LEU A 78 0.83 -12.82 12.35
N GLU A 79 0.32 -13.99 12.75
CA GLU A 79 -0.95 -14.52 12.25
C GLU A 79 -2.14 -13.63 12.68
N GLU A 80 -2.17 -13.18 13.94
CA GLU A 80 -3.21 -12.25 14.43
C GLU A 80 -3.17 -10.89 13.69
N GLN A 81 -1.97 -10.41 13.31
CA GLN A 81 -1.80 -9.22 12.47
C GLN A 81 -2.29 -9.42 11.02
N ARG A 82 -2.16 -10.62 10.46
CA ARG A 82 -2.70 -10.97 9.13
C ARG A 82 -4.22 -11.01 9.16
N GLU A 83 -4.83 -11.75 10.10
CA GLU A 83 -6.29 -11.84 10.24
C GLU A 83 -6.95 -10.46 10.35
N LYS A 84 -6.49 -9.62 11.30
CA LYS A 84 -7.03 -8.27 11.53
C LYS A 84 -6.98 -7.37 10.28
N ARG A 85 -6.00 -7.57 9.40
CA ARG A 85 -5.83 -6.79 8.16
C ARG A 85 -6.60 -7.38 6.97
N GLY A 86 -6.76 -8.71 6.90
CA GLY A 86 -7.69 -9.36 5.97
C GLY A 86 -9.12 -8.89 6.20
N ASP A 87 -9.56 -8.89 7.47
CA ASP A 87 -10.85 -8.36 7.90
C ASP A 87 -11.07 -6.90 7.48
N ALA A 88 -10.03 -6.05 7.61
CA ALA A 88 -10.09 -4.67 7.17
C ALA A 88 -10.21 -4.54 5.63
N ARG A 89 -9.45 -5.34 4.86
CA ARG A 89 -9.52 -5.38 3.39
C ARG A 89 -10.89 -5.82 2.90
N GLU A 90 -11.47 -6.89 3.46
CA GLU A 90 -12.81 -7.35 3.08
C GLU A 90 -13.88 -6.29 3.39
N ARG A 91 -13.82 -5.66 4.57
CA ARG A 91 -14.71 -4.54 4.93
C ARG A 91 -14.57 -3.35 3.97
N VAL A 92 -13.37 -3.07 3.44
CA VAL A 92 -13.14 -2.03 2.42
C VAL A 92 -13.71 -2.44 1.06
N GLN A 93 -13.49 -3.68 0.59
CA GLN A 93 -14.12 -4.17 -0.65
C GLN A 93 -15.65 -4.15 -0.56
N ALA A 94 -16.22 -4.53 0.59
CA ALA A 94 -17.65 -4.46 0.85
C ALA A 94 -18.19 -3.01 0.84
N LYS A 95 -17.43 -2.02 1.32
CA LYS A 95 -17.76 -0.58 1.17
C LYS A 95 -17.76 -0.16 -0.30
N GLN A 96 -16.72 -0.54 -1.07
CA GLN A 96 -16.62 -0.22 -2.50
C GLN A 96 -17.81 -0.80 -3.29
N PHE A 97 -18.17 -2.06 -3.04
CA PHE A 97 -19.33 -2.71 -3.68
C PHE A 97 -20.65 -2.01 -3.35
N ARG A 98 -20.87 -1.66 -2.07
CA ARG A 98 -22.07 -0.92 -1.64
C ARG A 98 -22.15 0.47 -2.28
N SER A 99 -21.04 1.20 -2.35
CA SER A 99 -20.96 2.51 -3.00
C SER A 99 -21.30 2.45 -4.50
N ALA A 100 -20.72 1.47 -5.22
CA ALA A 100 -21.05 1.23 -6.63
C ALA A 100 -22.53 0.88 -6.85
N THR A 101 -23.13 0.10 -5.94
CA THR A 101 -24.57 -0.26 -5.99
C THR A 101 -25.47 0.95 -5.73
N LEU A 102 -25.14 1.79 -4.74
CA LEU A 102 -25.86 3.03 -4.44
C LEU A 102 -25.81 4.03 -5.60
N SER A 103 -24.66 4.17 -6.27
CA SER A 103 -24.51 5.02 -7.46
C SER A 103 -25.43 4.60 -8.61
N GLN A 104 -25.57 3.29 -8.85
CA GLN A 104 -26.52 2.76 -9.84
C GLN A 104 -27.97 3.02 -9.44
N ALA A 105 -28.33 2.84 -8.16
CA ALA A 105 -29.68 3.14 -7.66
C ALA A 105 -30.06 4.62 -7.88
N THR A 106 -29.14 5.57 -7.64
CA THR A 106 -29.39 7.00 -7.90
C THR A 106 -29.60 7.36 -9.38
N THR A 107 -29.26 6.48 -10.33
CA THR A 107 -29.56 6.70 -11.76
C THR A 107 -30.94 6.20 -12.22
N VAL A 108 -31.71 5.50 -11.36
CA VAL A 108 -33.07 5.02 -11.66
C VAL A 108 -34.10 5.78 -10.81
N GLY A 109 -34.10 7.11 -10.99
CA GLY A 109 -34.80 8.07 -10.14
C GLY A 109 -36.24 8.41 -10.54
N SER A 110 -37.05 7.45 -11.01
CA SER A 110 -38.53 7.64 -11.07
C SER A 110 -39.29 6.32 -11.15
N THR A 111 -40.53 6.34 -10.65
CA THR A 111 -41.58 5.30 -10.75
C THR A 111 -41.15 3.83 -10.56
N ASP A 112 -41.19 3.36 -9.32
CA ASP A 112 -42.08 2.23 -8.97
C ASP A 112 -42.40 2.20 -7.46
N SER A 113 -43.67 1.96 -7.11
CA SER A 113 -44.12 1.68 -5.74
C SER A 113 -44.07 0.18 -5.41
N PHE A 114 -44.24 -0.71 -6.38
CA PHE A 114 -44.27 -2.17 -6.17
C PHE A 114 -42.95 -2.73 -5.63
N GLY A 115 -41.80 -2.15 -6.03
CA GLY A 115 -40.48 -2.61 -5.60
C GLY A 115 -40.26 -2.62 -4.07
N LYS A 116 -40.84 -1.65 -3.35
CA LYS A 116 -40.75 -1.60 -1.87
C LYS A 116 -41.52 -2.72 -1.21
N GLU A 117 -42.67 -3.10 -1.76
CA GLU A 117 -43.55 -4.12 -1.19
C GLU A 117 -42.99 -5.52 -1.43
N LYS A 118 -42.42 -5.77 -2.62
CA LYS A 118 -41.67 -7.00 -2.92
C LYS A 118 -40.46 -7.16 -2.00
N MET A 119 -39.63 -6.13 -1.84
CA MET A 119 -38.45 -6.18 -0.96
C MET A 119 -38.85 -6.40 0.51
N LYS A 120 -39.98 -5.84 0.96
CA LYS A 120 -40.50 -6.06 2.31
C LYS A 120 -40.96 -7.51 2.53
N LYS A 121 -41.53 -8.16 1.51
CA LYS A 121 -41.90 -9.58 1.54
C LYS A 121 -40.66 -10.49 1.54
N GLU A 122 -39.68 -10.20 0.68
CA GLU A 122 -38.41 -10.95 0.64
C GLU A 122 -37.65 -10.91 1.97
N VAL A 123 -37.66 -9.76 2.68
CA VAL A 123 -37.07 -9.63 4.02
C VAL A 123 -37.81 -10.46 5.07
N GLU A 124 -39.14 -10.52 5.03
CA GLU A 124 -39.91 -11.34 5.97
C GLU A 124 -39.80 -12.84 5.68
N GLU A 125 -39.77 -13.26 4.41
CA GLU A 125 -39.47 -14.66 4.03
C GLU A 125 -38.05 -15.07 4.50
N TYR A 126 -37.06 -14.18 4.43
CA TYR A 126 -35.72 -14.43 4.97
C TYR A 126 -35.71 -14.50 6.51
N LYS A 127 -36.52 -13.68 7.17
CA LYS A 127 -36.69 -13.67 8.63
C LYS A 127 -37.36 -14.94 9.13
N GLU A 128 -38.40 -15.44 8.45
CA GLU A 128 -38.99 -16.76 8.72
C GLU A 128 -37.98 -17.90 8.53
N GLN A 129 -37.14 -17.86 7.47
CA GLN A 129 -36.07 -18.84 7.28
C GLN A 129 -35.05 -18.82 8.43
N VAL A 130 -34.58 -17.64 8.87
CA VAL A 130 -33.66 -17.53 10.02
C VAL A 130 -34.30 -18.04 11.32
N MET A 131 -35.56 -17.68 11.59
CA MET A 131 -36.32 -18.18 12.75
C MET A 131 -36.49 -19.71 12.73
N SER A 132 -36.62 -20.32 11.53
CA SER A 132 -36.75 -21.78 11.38
C SER A 132 -35.48 -22.56 11.72
N VAL A 133 -34.31 -21.92 11.62
CA VAL A 133 -33.00 -22.50 11.98
C VAL A 133 -32.64 -22.22 13.44
N TYR A 134 -33.11 -21.09 13.99
CA TYR A 134 -32.80 -20.61 15.33
C TYR A 134 -34.08 -20.15 16.07
N PRO A 135 -34.93 -21.08 16.56
CA PRO A 135 -36.25 -20.75 17.09
C PRO A 135 -36.23 -19.88 18.36
N ASP A 136 -35.12 -19.87 19.09
CA ASP A 136 -34.93 -19.06 20.30
C ASP A 136 -34.52 -17.59 20.02
N MET A 137 -34.35 -17.19 18.75
CA MET A 137 -33.82 -15.87 18.38
C MET A 137 -34.90 -14.79 18.29
N THR A 138 -35.00 -13.91 19.30
CA THR A 138 -35.97 -12.79 19.29
C THR A 138 -35.41 -11.53 18.62
N PHE A 139 -36.00 -11.10 17.50
CA PHE A 139 -35.64 -9.84 16.82
C PHE A 139 -36.19 -8.60 17.55
N ASP A 140 -35.38 -8.01 18.43
CA ASP A 140 -35.61 -6.70 19.04
C ASP A 140 -35.35 -5.55 18.04
N GLY A 141 -36.42 -4.86 17.60
CA GLY A 141 -36.35 -3.71 16.71
C GLY A 141 -35.78 -2.42 17.34
N ASN A 142 -35.42 -2.42 18.62
CA ASN A 142 -34.85 -1.28 19.35
C ASN A 142 -33.37 -1.46 19.76
N ALA A 143 -32.69 -2.49 19.25
CA ALA A 143 -31.28 -2.83 19.51
C ALA A 143 -30.28 -1.79 18.96
N GLY A 144 -30.37 -0.54 19.44
CA GLY A 144 -29.55 0.61 19.07
C GLY A 144 -29.61 1.78 20.06
N ARG A 145 -30.19 1.59 21.25
CA ARG A 145 -30.32 2.63 22.30
C ARG A 145 -29.75 2.21 23.66
N GLY A 146 -28.45 2.02 23.69
CA GLY A 146 -27.63 1.84 24.90
C GLY A 146 -26.16 1.69 24.48
N GLY A 147 -25.16 2.12 25.25
CA GLY A 147 -25.18 2.74 26.56
C GLY A 147 -23.81 2.47 27.20
N ARG A 148 -22.94 3.49 27.30
CA ARG A 148 -21.50 3.29 27.63
C ARG A 148 -21.29 2.43 28.88
N ARG A 149 -20.61 1.27 28.73
CA ARG A 149 -19.73 0.68 29.75
C ARG A 149 -18.72 -0.29 29.13
N SER A 150 -17.53 -0.25 29.72
CA SER A 150 -16.33 -1.07 29.51
C SER A 150 -16.47 -2.41 28.78
N CYS A 151 -15.72 -2.57 27.68
CA CYS A 151 -15.03 -3.81 27.37
C CYS A 151 -13.59 -3.47 26.94
N CYS A 152 -12.61 -4.28 27.34
CA CYS A 152 -11.19 -3.90 27.33
C CYS A 152 -10.44 -4.45 26.12
N CYS A 153 -10.40 -3.70 25.02
CA CYS A 153 -9.47 -3.92 23.91
C CYS A 153 -8.45 -2.79 23.84
N VAL A 154 -7.56 -2.72 24.85
CA VAL A 154 -6.42 -1.79 24.86
C VAL A 154 -5.33 -2.37 23.96
N VAL A 155 -5.44 -2.13 22.66
CA VAL A 155 -4.30 -2.31 21.74
C VAL A 155 -3.33 -1.16 21.99
N ILE A 156 -2.45 -1.36 22.96
CA ILE A 156 -1.19 -0.62 23.00
C ILE A 156 -0.40 -1.08 21.78
N ILE A 157 -0.48 -0.32 20.69
CA ILE A 157 0.72 -0.15 19.86
C ILE A 157 1.72 0.48 20.80
N ALA A 158 2.66 -0.34 21.29
CA ALA A 158 3.73 0.18 22.11
C ALA A 158 4.45 1.26 21.29
N ALA A 159 4.67 2.43 21.88
CA ALA A 159 5.60 3.40 21.33
C ALA A 159 7.00 2.78 21.45
N SER A 160 7.31 1.89 20.51
CA SER A 160 8.52 1.08 20.49
C SER A 160 9.70 1.99 20.60
N ARG A 161 10.43 1.90 21.72
CA ARG A 161 11.64 2.69 21.95
C ARG A 161 12.53 2.53 20.74
N TRP A 162 12.73 3.62 20.01
CA TRP A 162 13.71 3.72 18.94
C TRP A 162 15.05 3.31 19.52
N VAL A 163 15.48 2.09 19.20
CA VAL A 163 16.88 1.71 19.26
C VAL A 163 17.38 2.08 17.89
N GLU A 164 18.13 3.17 17.83
CA GLU A 164 18.95 3.49 16.69
C GLU A 164 19.77 2.24 16.36
N VAL A 165 19.59 1.72 15.15
CA VAL A 165 20.69 0.99 14.53
C VAL A 165 21.73 2.07 14.27
N GLU A 166 22.75 2.15 15.13
CA GLU A 166 23.99 2.81 14.77
C GLU A 166 24.52 2.09 13.51
N MET A 167 24.17 2.63 12.35
CA MET A 167 24.93 2.39 11.13
C MET A 167 26.29 3.05 11.34
N THR A 168 27.19 2.30 12.01
CA THR A 168 28.53 2.73 12.39
C THR A 168 29.18 3.44 11.22
N SER A 169 29.50 4.72 11.38
CA SER A 169 29.87 5.61 10.27
C SER A 169 31.23 5.24 9.68
N THR A 170 31.24 4.28 8.76
CA THR A 170 32.36 3.98 7.87
C THR A 170 31.88 4.17 6.44
N SER A 171 32.16 5.35 5.87
CA SER A 171 31.75 5.69 4.51
C SER A 171 32.35 4.73 3.47
N LYS A 172 31.54 3.77 3.05
CA LYS A 172 31.73 2.98 1.84
C LYS A 172 30.39 2.97 1.11
N LYS A 173 30.33 3.69 -0.02
CA LYS A 173 29.18 3.67 -0.91
C LYS A 173 28.86 2.20 -1.25
N CYS A 174 27.57 1.83 -1.20
CA CYS A 174 27.16 0.49 -1.61
C CYS A 174 27.57 0.29 -3.08
N SER A 175 28.02 -0.92 -3.42
CA SER A 175 28.58 -1.23 -4.74
C SER A 175 27.58 -1.88 -5.70
N HIS A 176 26.37 -2.21 -5.20
CA HIS A 176 25.24 -2.80 -5.92
C HIS A 176 25.61 -3.94 -6.92
N GLN A 177 26.68 -4.70 -6.63
CA GLN A 177 27.28 -5.68 -7.55
C GLN A 177 26.44 -6.93 -7.80
N VAL A 178 25.65 -7.34 -6.82
CA VAL A 178 24.78 -8.52 -6.90
C VAL A 178 23.34 -8.08 -6.67
N LEU A 179 22.46 -8.52 -7.55
CA LEU A 179 21.04 -8.19 -7.58
C LEU A 179 20.18 -9.35 -7.08
N GLN A 180 19.11 -9.01 -6.40
CA GLN A 180 18.02 -9.89 -6.00
C GLN A 180 16.88 -9.73 -7.01
N LEU A 181 16.85 -10.64 -7.99
CA LEU A 181 15.86 -10.67 -9.08
C LEU A 181 14.74 -11.71 -8.83
N GLU A 182 15.04 -12.76 -8.06
CA GLU A 182 14.08 -13.72 -7.49
C GLU A 182 13.42 -13.10 -6.24
N PRO A 183 12.33 -13.69 -5.67
CA PRO A 183 11.78 -13.25 -4.39
C PRO A 183 12.84 -13.19 -3.29
N SER A 184 12.68 -12.32 -2.29
CA SER A 184 13.66 -12.22 -1.21
C SER A 184 13.77 -13.54 -0.43
N PRO A 185 14.87 -13.76 0.30
CA PRO A 185 14.99 -14.92 1.17
C PRO A 185 13.96 -14.96 2.32
N PHE A 186 13.26 -13.85 2.61
CA PHE A 186 12.17 -13.76 3.60
C PHE A 186 10.79 -14.13 3.02
N ALA A 187 10.62 -14.15 1.69
CA ALA A 187 9.34 -14.41 1.02
C ALA A 187 8.66 -15.72 1.47
N GLU A 188 9.44 -16.77 1.73
CA GLU A 188 8.97 -18.07 2.21
C GLU A 188 8.36 -17.99 3.64
N LEU A 189 8.92 -17.14 4.52
CA LEU A 189 8.38 -16.85 5.85
C LEU A 189 7.15 -15.92 5.80
N ALA A 190 7.11 -15.03 4.80
CA ALA A 190 5.92 -14.26 4.47
C ALA A 190 4.76 -15.14 3.98
N GLY A 191 5.01 -16.39 3.57
CA GLY A 191 4.04 -17.29 2.94
C GLY A 191 3.92 -17.11 1.42
N TYR A 192 4.54 -16.07 0.86
CA TYR A 192 4.45 -15.76 -0.56
C TYR A 192 5.38 -16.64 -1.40
N THR A 193 4.80 -17.31 -2.40
CA THR A 193 5.55 -18.02 -3.46
C THR A 193 5.21 -17.42 -4.82
N GLN A 194 6.22 -16.95 -5.55
CA GLN A 194 5.99 -16.41 -6.90
C GLN A 194 5.34 -17.47 -7.81
N PRO A 195 4.27 -17.13 -8.55
CA PRO A 195 3.72 -18.02 -9.56
C PRO A 195 4.78 -18.51 -10.55
N SER A 196 4.74 -19.80 -10.90
CA SER A 196 5.69 -20.41 -11.85
C SER A 196 5.64 -19.73 -13.22
N LEU A 197 6.71 -19.83 -14.02
CA LEU A 197 6.77 -19.25 -15.37
C LEU A 197 5.54 -19.63 -16.23
N GLN A 198 5.09 -20.89 -16.16
CA GLN A 198 3.87 -21.33 -16.84
C GLN A 198 2.61 -20.57 -16.38
N LYS A 199 2.44 -20.35 -15.07
CA LYS A 199 1.35 -19.52 -14.53
C LYS A 199 1.50 -18.05 -14.93
N ARG A 200 2.72 -17.49 -14.88
CA ARG A 200 3.01 -16.09 -15.27
C ARG A 200 2.75 -15.82 -16.74
N THR A 201 3.08 -16.77 -17.62
CA THR A 201 2.77 -16.71 -19.06
C THR A 201 1.28 -16.91 -19.33
N ALA A 202 0.63 -17.89 -18.69
CA ALA A 202 -0.82 -18.08 -18.83
C ALA A 202 -1.61 -16.86 -18.32
N ALA A 203 -1.09 -16.12 -17.33
CA ALA A 203 -1.72 -14.91 -16.83
C ALA A 203 -1.75 -13.75 -17.84
N THR A 204 -1.02 -13.84 -18.97
CA THR A 204 -1.10 -12.88 -20.09
C THR A 204 -2.01 -13.34 -21.24
N THR A 205 -2.64 -14.52 -21.20
CA THR A 205 -3.46 -15.03 -22.31
C THR A 205 -4.97 -14.97 -22.01
N ARG A 206 -5.79 -15.19 -23.04
CA ARG A 206 -7.27 -15.26 -22.91
C ARG A 206 -7.71 -16.68 -22.54
N SER A 207 -6.93 -17.70 -22.90
CA SER A 207 -7.17 -19.09 -22.57
C SER A 207 -5.90 -19.88 -22.25
N PHE A 208 -6.04 -20.92 -21.41
CA PHE A 208 -5.02 -21.94 -21.17
C PHE A 208 -4.79 -22.91 -22.36
N ARG A 209 -5.52 -22.74 -23.48
CA ARG A 209 -5.38 -23.60 -24.68
C ARG A 209 -4.48 -22.98 -25.76
N GLU A 210 -4.23 -21.68 -25.71
CA GLU A 210 -3.32 -20.98 -26.63
C GLU A 210 -1.83 -21.23 -26.29
N THR A 211 -1.53 -21.67 -25.06
CA THR A 211 -0.17 -21.99 -24.62
C THR A 211 0.28 -23.38 -25.07
N GLN A 212 0.70 -23.52 -26.34
CA GLN A 212 1.78 -24.46 -26.65
C GLN A 212 3.06 -23.92 -25.99
N PHE A 213 3.37 -24.38 -24.77
CA PHE A 213 4.57 -23.94 -24.04
C PHE A 213 5.84 -24.40 -24.79
N PRO A 214 6.64 -23.49 -25.37
CA PRO A 214 7.90 -23.87 -25.99
C PRO A 214 8.89 -24.23 -24.87
N ALA A 215 9.55 -25.38 -24.96
CA ALA A 215 10.59 -25.78 -23.99
C ALA A 215 11.79 -24.81 -23.95
N SER A 216 11.89 -23.89 -24.92
CA SER A 216 12.89 -22.84 -25.05
C SER A 216 12.47 -21.47 -24.49
N MET A 217 11.27 -21.34 -23.90
CA MET A 217 10.80 -20.07 -23.33
C MET A 217 11.69 -19.63 -22.15
N LYS A 218 12.43 -18.53 -22.34
CA LYS A 218 13.22 -17.91 -21.28
C LYS A 218 12.31 -17.25 -20.24
N ASP A 219 12.69 -17.34 -18.97
CA ASP A 219 12.03 -16.59 -17.89
C ASP A 219 12.44 -15.11 -17.97
N PRO A 220 11.53 -14.15 -18.16
CA PRO A 220 11.87 -12.73 -18.33
C PRO A 220 12.27 -12.03 -17.00
N ILE A 221 12.82 -12.78 -16.04
CA ILE A 221 13.11 -12.31 -14.67
C ILE A 221 14.32 -11.37 -14.57
N ASP A 222 15.13 -11.31 -15.63
CA ASP A 222 16.21 -10.34 -15.85
C ASP A 222 15.70 -8.98 -16.38
N VAL A 223 14.56 -8.97 -17.08
CA VAL A 223 13.82 -7.77 -17.48
C VAL A 223 12.89 -7.31 -16.35
N PHE A 224 12.09 -8.23 -15.80
CA PHE A 224 11.06 -8.02 -14.80
C PHE A 224 11.30 -8.96 -13.59
N PRO A 225 11.97 -8.49 -12.53
CA PRO A 225 12.15 -9.27 -11.31
C PRO A 225 10.84 -9.81 -10.71
N ALA A 226 10.95 -10.73 -9.77
CA ALA A 226 9.86 -11.04 -8.85
C ALA A 226 9.60 -9.87 -7.88
N PRO A 227 8.43 -9.82 -7.22
CA PRO A 227 8.23 -9.00 -6.02
C PRO A 227 9.29 -9.34 -4.96
N LEU A 228 9.86 -8.34 -4.29
CA LEU A 228 10.88 -8.58 -3.26
C LEU A 228 10.28 -9.29 -2.03
N VAL A 229 9.17 -8.78 -1.48
CA VAL A 229 8.53 -9.31 -0.26
C VAL A 229 9.52 -9.35 0.91
N LEU A 230 9.78 -8.18 1.47
CA LEU A 230 10.58 -7.96 2.68
C LEU A 230 9.66 -7.91 3.92
N PRO A 231 10.21 -7.92 5.15
CA PRO A 231 9.41 -7.66 6.34
C PRO A 231 8.62 -6.35 6.24
N PHE A 232 7.35 -6.40 6.62
CA PHE A 232 6.38 -5.31 6.52
C PHE A 232 5.97 -4.86 5.10
N ASP A 233 6.32 -5.58 4.04
CA ASP A 233 5.74 -5.38 2.70
C ASP A 233 4.26 -5.80 2.67
N ASP A 234 3.48 -5.31 1.70
CA ASP A 234 2.05 -5.65 1.56
C ASP A 234 1.84 -7.17 1.48
N LEU A 235 2.67 -7.84 0.66
CA LEU A 235 2.68 -9.29 0.46
C LEU A 235 3.25 -10.11 1.65
N ASN A 236 3.68 -9.45 2.74
CA ASN A 236 3.95 -10.13 4.01
C ASN A 236 2.71 -10.16 4.94
N TYR A 237 1.85 -9.15 4.82
CA TYR A 237 0.56 -9.12 5.52
C TYR A 237 -0.55 -9.84 4.75
N ASP A 238 -0.46 -9.88 3.41
CA ASP A 238 -1.44 -10.49 2.49
C ASP A 238 -0.70 -11.30 1.41
N PRO A 239 -0.06 -12.44 1.75
CA PRO A 239 0.68 -13.26 0.78
C PRO A 239 -0.23 -13.94 -0.25
N ASP A 240 -1.50 -14.17 0.10
CA ASP A 240 -2.53 -14.79 -0.74
C ASP A 240 -3.36 -13.76 -1.56
N CYS A 241 -2.91 -12.49 -1.58
CA CYS A 241 -3.58 -11.38 -2.27
C CYS A 241 -4.04 -11.76 -3.69
N GLU A 242 -5.34 -11.61 -3.97
CA GLU A 242 -5.98 -12.19 -5.16
C GLU A 242 -5.29 -11.81 -6.49
N SER A 243 -4.67 -12.80 -7.12
CA SER A 243 -3.93 -12.58 -8.37
C SER A 243 -4.87 -12.35 -9.55
N GLN A 244 -5.05 -11.09 -9.97
CA GLN A 244 -5.81 -10.76 -11.16
C GLN A 244 -4.99 -11.04 -12.43
N ASP A 245 -5.35 -12.07 -13.20
CA ASP A 245 -4.80 -12.33 -14.55
C ASP A 245 -5.49 -11.48 -15.65
N PHE A 246 -5.04 -11.61 -16.91
CA PHE A 246 -5.66 -10.90 -18.04
C PHE A 246 -7.09 -11.38 -18.34
N LYS A 247 -7.39 -12.66 -18.14
CA LYS A 247 -8.69 -13.27 -18.43
C LYS A 247 -9.78 -12.81 -17.45
N SER A 248 -9.49 -12.82 -16.15
CA SER A 248 -10.34 -12.31 -15.08
C SER A 248 -10.55 -10.79 -15.23
N TRP A 249 -9.50 -10.02 -15.54
CA TRP A 249 -9.61 -8.60 -15.87
C TRP A 249 -10.53 -8.33 -17.08
N LEU A 250 -10.50 -9.16 -18.13
CA LEU A 250 -11.45 -9.10 -19.24
C LEU A 250 -12.90 -9.38 -18.82
N GLN A 251 -13.11 -10.13 -17.74
CA GLN A 251 -14.42 -10.55 -17.22
C GLN A 251 -14.99 -9.60 -16.15
N VAL A 252 -14.25 -8.58 -15.69
CA VAL A 252 -14.74 -7.58 -14.74
C VAL A 252 -15.87 -6.75 -15.35
N LYS A 253 -17.12 -7.09 -15.00
CA LYS A 253 -18.35 -6.46 -15.53
C LYS A 253 -18.44 -4.96 -15.26
N THR A 254 -17.84 -4.49 -14.17
CA THR A 254 -17.79 -3.09 -13.71
C THR A 254 -16.63 -2.29 -14.31
N ARG A 255 -15.82 -2.87 -15.21
CA ARG A 255 -14.63 -2.21 -15.75
C ARG A 255 -15.01 -1.07 -16.70
N ASN A 256 -14.49 0.12 -16.40
CA ASN A 256 -14.55 1.27 -17.30
C ASN A 256 -13.72 1.01 -18.56
N LYS A 257 -14.38 0.61 -19.65
CA LYS A 257 -13.74 0.51 -20.96
C LYS A 257 -13.43 1.89 -21.51
N VAL A 258 -12.27 2.06 -22.14
CA VAL A 258 -11.95 3.27 -22.89
C VAL A 258 -12.82 3.29 -24.15
N SER A 259 -13.41 4.44 -24.48
CA SER A 259 -14.26 4.59 -25.67
C SER A 259 -14.05 5.95 -26.35
N ALA A 260 -14.50 6.09 -27.60
CA ALA A 260 -14.41 7.36 -28.33
C ALA A 260 -15.04 8.55 -27.57
N SER A 261 -16.10 8.30 -26.79
CA SER A 261 -16.79 9.29 -25.96
C SER A 261 -16.31 9.37 -24.51
N ARG A 262 -15.48 8.42 -24.04
CA ARG A 262 -14.86 8.40 -22.70
C ARG A 262 -13.42 7.90 -22.78
N GLN A 263 -12.51 8.82 -23.09
CA GLN A 263 -11.08 8.56 -23.28
C GLN A 263 -10.16 9.59 -22.64
N THR A 264 -10.66 10.74 -22.20
CA THR A 264 -9.79 11.79 -21.63
C THR A 264 -9.38 11.42 -20.21
N MET A 265 -8.09 11.40 -19.91
CA MET A 265 -7.59 11.31 -18.54
C MET A 265 -7.40 12.73 -18.01
N TYR A 266 -8.08 13.09 -16.94
CA TYR A 266 -7.97 14.41 -16.33
C TYR A 266 -7.05 14.38 -15.11
N VAL A 267 -6.18 15.39 -14.99
CA VAL A 267 -5.38 15.67 -13.79
C VAL A 267 -5.85 17.01 -13.22
N ALA A 268 -6.36 17.01 -11.99
CA ALA A 268 -6.71 18.22 -11.27
C ALA A 268 -5.53 18.78 -10.48
N ARG A 269 -5.46 20.11 -10.41
CA ARG A 269 -4.58 20.82 -9.48
C ARG A 269 -4.98 20.53 -8.04
N VAL A 270 -4.02 20.69 -7.14
CA VAL A 270 -4.28 20.85 -5.71
C VAL A 270 -5.34 21.95 -5.49
N PRO A 271 -6.37 21.74 -4.64
CA PRO A 271 -7.42 22.73 -4.49
C PRO A 271 -6.91 24.04 -3.87
N GLU A 272 -7.35 25.17 -4.43
CA GLU A 272 -6.98 26.52 -3.98
C GLU A 272 -7.50 26.78 -2.56
N ILE A 273 -6.64 27.17 -1.63
CA ILE A 273 -7.03 27.51 -0.26
C ILE A 273 -7.63 28.93 -0.25
N THR A 274 -8.93 29.06 0.02
CA THR A 274 -9.58 30.38 0.08
C THR A 274 -9.25 31.13 1.38
N LYS A 275 -9.44 32.45 1.37
CA LYS A 275 -9.00 33.36 2.45
C LYS A 275 -9.60 33.04 3.82
N ASP A 276 -10.84 32.55 3.84
CA ASP A 276 -11.58 32.11 5.03
C ASP A 276 -11.03 30.83 5.67
N VAL A 277 -10.24 30.04 4.92
CA VAL A 277 -9.55 28.83 5.42
C VAL A 277 -8.03 28.88 5.24
N ALA A 278 -7.44 30.08 5.15
CA ALA A 278 -6.01 30.29 4.93
C ALA A 278 -5.09 29.56 5.95
N TYR A 279 -5.60 29.22 7.15
CA TYR A 279 -4.89 28.38 8.12
C TYR A 279 -4.57 26.97 7.60
N MET A 280 -5.31 26.46 6.61
CA MET A 280 -5.02 25.17 5.96
C MET A 280 -3.67 25.16 5.23
N GLN A 281 -3.05 26.31 4.97
CA GLN A 281 -1.70 26.35 4.40
C GLN A 281 -0.65 25.81 5.39
N ALA A 282 -0.89 25.92 6.70
CA ALA A 282 -0.04 25.29 7.70
C ALA A 282 -0.22 23.76 7.75
N TRP A 283 -1.35 23.23 7.25
CA TRP A 283 -1.65 21.78 7.29
C TRP A 283 -0.92 20.98 6.20
N THR A 284 -0.34 21.65 5.19
CA THR A 284 0.51 21.02 4.16
C THR A 284 1.96 20.87 4.60
N VAL A 285 2.33 21.48 5.75
CA VAL A 285 3.70 21.48 6.28
C VAL A 285 3.77 20.52 7.46
N PRO A 286 4.76 19.60 7.50
CA PRO A 286 4.95 18.74 8.66
C PRO A 286 5.20 19.54 9.94
N ASN A 287 4.67 19.07 11.07
CA ASN A 287 5.01 19.59 12.39
C ASN A 287 6.53 19.47 12.61
N LYS A 288 7.15 20.53 13.14
CA LYS A 288 8.61 20.62 13.29
C LYS A 288 9.18 19.45 14.10
N THR A 289 9.87 18.56 13.41
CA THR A 289 11.01 17.81 13.95
C THR A 289 12.31 18.44 13.43
N ASP A 290 13.48 17.93 13.82
CA ASP A 290 14.79 18.49 13.43
C ASP A 290 15.18 18.13 11.98
N PHE A 291 14.34 18.55 11.03
CA PHE A 291 14.53 18.39 9.60
C PHE A 291 15.76 19.20 9.13
N LYS A 292 16.76 18.50 8.57
CA LYS A 292 17.99 19.11 8.04
C LYS A 292 17.87 19.56 6.57
N GLU A 293 16.75 19.25 5.93
CA GLU A 293 16.50 19.57 4.52
C GLU A 293 15.74 20.88 4.37
N LYS A 294 15.90 21.52 3.21
CA LYS A 294 15.15 22.74 2.87
C LYS A 294 13.72 22.37 2.45
N GLU A 295 12.77 23.25 2.75
CA GLU A 295 11.41 23.14 2.24
C GLU A 295 11.41 23.17 0.70
N ALA A 296 10.94 22.10 0.08
CA ALA A 296 10.66 22.04 -1.35
C ALA A 296 9.24 22.54 -1.65
N GLN A 297 8.99 22.99 -2.88
CA GLN A 297 7.63 23.26 -3.36
C GLN A 297 6.97 21.96 -3.84
N SER A 298 5.63 21.89 -3.74
CA SER A 298 4.87 20.76 -4.28
C SER A 298 5.06 20.67 -5.81
N PRO A 299 5.33 19.49 -6.40
CA PRO A 299 5.72 19.40 -7.81
C PRO A 299 4.68 19.91 -8.80
N ASN A 300 5.16 20.49 -9.90
CA ASN A 300 4.30 21.14 -10.89
C ASN A 300 3.33 20.15 -11.59
N ILE A 301 2.05 20.52 -11.72
CA ILE A 301 1.02 19.71 -12.40
C ILE A 301 1.40 19.28 -13.82
N LYS A 302 2.16 20.11 -14.56
CA LYS A 302 2.60 19.75 -15.91
C LYS A 302 3.42 18.47 -15.92
N SER A 303 4.30 18.26 -14.93
CA SER A 303 5.11 17.04 -14.81
C SER A 303 4.25 15.79 -14.65
N PHE A 304 3.12 15.89 -13.93
CA PHE A 304 2.15 14.80 -13.82
C PHE A 304 1.38 14.55 -15.11
N ILE A 305 0.98 15.60 -15.84
CA ILE A 305 0.31 15.48 -17.15
C ILE A 305 1.26 14.85 -18.17
N ASP A 306 2.51 15.30 -18.24
CA ASP A 306 3.55 14.80 -19.13
C ASP A 306 3.86 13.32 -18.84
N TYR A 307 4.10 12.96 -17.57
CA TYR A 307 4.36 11.58 -17.16
C TYR A 307 3.17 10.66 -17.42
N THR A 308 1.95 11.10 -17.09
CA THR A 308 0.71 10.32 -17.34
C THR A 308 0.53 10.10 -18.84
N SER A 309 0.84 11.10 -19.68
CA SER A 309 0.78 10.97 -21.15
C SER A 309 1.77 9.95 -21.68
N ALA A 310 2.97 9.85 -21.07
CA ALA A 310 3.97 8.85 -21.44
C ALA A 310 3.61 7.44 -20.92
N PHE A 311 3.12 7.33 -19.68
CA PHE A 311 2.80 6.05 -19.05
C PHE A 311 1.52 5.40 -19.63
N TYR A 312 0.51 6.21 -19.98
CA TYR A 312 -0.74 5.81 -20.63
C TYR A 312 -0.75 6.19 -22.11
N HIS A 313 0.38 5.90 -22.78
CA HIS A 313 0.65 6.31 -24.16
C HIS A 313 -0.55 6.09 -25.12
N GLY A 314 -0.86 7.11 -25.93
CA GLY A 314 -1.99 7.09 -26.86
C GLY A 314 -3.35 7.48 -26.24
N LEU A 315 -3.44 7.79 -24.95
CA LEU A 315 -4.62 8.41 -24.33
C LEU A 315 -4.44 9.93 -24.18
N PRO A 316 -5.48 10.75 -24.47
CA PRO A 316 -5.40 12.20 -24.28
C PRO A 316 -5.48 12.54 -22.79
N VAL A 317 -4.38 13.05 -22.23
CA VAL A 317 -4.32 13.60 -20.87
C VAL A 317 -4.53 15.11 -20.92
N LYS A 318 -5.30 15.66 -19.97
CA LYS A 318 -5.58 17.11 -19.86
C LYS A 318 -5.57 17.56 -18.40
N GLU A 319 -5.37 18.85 -18.18
CA GLU A 319 -5.70 19.48 -16.90
C GLU A 319 -7.24 19.54 -16.72
N LEU A 320 -7.73 19.39 -15.48
CA LEU A 320 -9.15 19.59 -15.16
C LEU A 320 -9.53 21.07 -15.36
N PRO A 321 -10.52 21.43 -16.21
CA PRO A 321 -10.83 22.83 -16.51
C PRO A 321 -11.43 23.64 -15.36
N ILE A 322 -11.89 22.99 -14.29
CA ILE A 322 -12.43 23.66 -13.10
C ILE A 322 -11.37 23.72 -12.00
N GLN A 323 -11.09 24.91 -11.49
CA GLN A 323 -10.24 25.10 -10.32
C GLN A 323 -11.03 24.72 -9.07
N LEU A 324 -10.71 23.57 -8.49
CA LEU A 324 -11.23 23.14 -7.19
C LEU A 324 -10.70 24.05 -6.08
N LYS A 325 -11.47 24.22 -4.99
CA LYS A 325 -11.07 25.05 -3.84
C LYS A 325 -11.37 24.41 -2.50
N TRP A 326 -10.49 24.62 -1.52
CA TRP A 326 -10.79 24.43 -0.11
C TRP A 326 -11.43 25.71 0.46
N ALA A 327 -12.57 25.59 1.11
CA ALA A 327 -13.31 26.71 1.72
C ALA A 327 -13.94 26.33 3.07
N SER A 328 -14.52 27.30 3.77
CA SER A 328 -15.29 27.05 5.00
C SER A 328 -16.53 26.20 4.70
N TRP A 329 -16.81 25.21 5.56
CA TRP A 329 -18.11 24.53 5.56
C TRP A 329 -19.17 25.30 6.35
N GLU A 330 -18.77 26.23 7.23
CA GLU A 330 -19.67 27.00 8.09
C GLU A 330 -19.84 28.43 7.55
N GLU A 331 -21.08 28.89 7.39
CA GLU A 331 -21.43 30.23 6.87
C GLU A 331 -20.82 31.37 7.68
N ARG A 332 -20.59 31.15 8.98
CA ARG A 332 -19.83 32.05 9.83
C ARG A 332 -18.36 31.67 9.77
N ALA A 333 -17.58 32.49 9.08
CA ALA A 333 -16.11 32.39 9.11
C ALA A 333 -15.62 32.29 10.56
N ALA A 334 -14.95 31.19 10.88
CA ALA A 334 -14.46 30.93 12.22
C ALA A 334 -13.48 32.04 12.63
N THR A 335 -13.86 32.87 13.60
CA THR A 335 -12.97 33.95 14.07
C THR A 335 -11.63 33.36 14.53
N VAL A 336 -10.54 34.08 14.28
CA VAL A 336 -9.12 33.68 14.45
C VAL A 336 -8.75 33.22 15.89
N ARG A 337 -9.71 33.19 16.82
CA ARG A 337 -9.59 32.72 18.20
C ARG A 337 -9.99 31.25 18.42
N SER A 338 -10.52 30.54 17.42
CA SER A 338 -10.76 29.09 17.56
C SER A 338 -9.44 28.31 17.67
N LYS A 339 -9.11 27.86 18.89
CA LYS A 339 -7.96 26.97 19.13
C LYS A 339 -8.23 25.51 18.74
N SER A 340 -9.48 25.15 18.45
CA SER A 340 -9.89 23.80 18.04
C SER A 340 -9.90 23.66 16.52
N LEU A 341 -9.42 22.50 16.04
CA LEU A 341 -9.53 22.07 14.65
C LEU A 341 -11.01 22.13 14.18
N PRO A 342 -11.34 22.76 13.05
CA PRO A 342 -12.71 22.87 12.57
C PRO A 342 -13.16 21.50 12.04
N LYS A 343 -14.26 20.97 12.59
CA LYS A 343 -14.71 19.58 12.37
C LYS A 343 -14.92 19.22 10.89
N TYR A 344 -15.28 20.21 10.08
CA TYR A 344 -15.53 20.08 8.64
C TYR A 344 -14.90 21.24 7.87
N ILE A 345 -14.41 20.95 6.67
CA ILE A 345 -14.07 21.93 5.64
C ILE A 345 -14.82 21.59 4.34
N ALA A 346 -14.84 22.51 3.38
CA ALA A 346 -15.56 22.36 2.11
C ALA A 346 -14.59 22.15 0.94
N LEU A 347 -14.92 21.21 0.05
CA LEU A 347 -14.31 21.09 -1.28
C LEU A 347 -15.31 21.61 -2.33
N GLN A 348 -15.02 22.76 -2.91
CA GLN A 348 -15.83 23.37 -3.97
C GLN A 348 -15.45 22.79 -5.35
N HIS A 349 -16.45 22.45 -6.16
CA HIS A 349 -16.31 21.86 -7.49
C HIS A 349 -17.32 22.47 -8.47
N GLY A 350 -16.91 23.52 -9.19
CA GLY A 350 -17.80 24.23 -10.11
C GLY A 350 -18.92 24.97 -9.35
N ASP A 351 -20.16 24.55 -9.56
CA ASP A 351 -21.36 24.99 -8.83
C ASP A 351 -21.64 24.17 -7.55
N GLY A 352 -21.01 23.00 -7.41
CA GLY A 352 -21.19 22.10 -6.28
C GLY A 352 -20.21 22.31 -5.13
N THR A 353 -20.52 21.73 -3.97
CA THR A 353 -19.64 21.67 -2.80
C THR A 353 -19.83 20.37 -2.04
N THR A 354 -18.73 19.73 -1.62
CA THR A 354 -18.73 18.51 -0.80
C THR A 354 -18.16 18.82 0.59
N ARG A 355 -18.79 18.30 1.65
CA ARG A 355 -18.31 18.42 3.03
C ARG A 355 -17.24 17.37 3.31
N ILE A 356 -16.08 17.83 3.78
CA ILE A 356 -14.93 17.00 4.13
C ILE A 356 -14.74 16.97 5.65
N ARG A 357 -14.64 15.78 6.24
CA ARG A 357 -14.24 15.59 7.65
C ARG A 357 -12.76 15.89 7.84
N THR A 358 -12.41 16.48 8.99
CA THR A 358 -11.02 16.62 9.45
C THR A 358 -10.75 15.74 10.68
N ARG A 359 -9.50 15.36 10.92
CA ARG A 359 -9.04 14.89 12.24
C ARG A 359 -7.63 15.40 12.56
N VAL A 360 -7.22 15.28 13.82
CA VAL A 360 -5.79 15.36 14.19
C VAL A 360 -5.16 14.01 13.84
N PRO A 361 -4.04 13.94 13.11
CA PRO A 361 -3.37 12.67 12.79
C PRO A 361 -2.92 11.92 14.05
N PRO A 362 -3.06 10.58 14.12
CA PRO A 362 -2.60 9.79 15.26
C PRO A 362 -1.09 9.90 15.54
N ASP A 363 -0.29 10.05 14.47
CA ASP A 363 1.18 10.10 14.52
C ASP A 363 1.76 11.51 14.68
N ALA A 364 0.89 12.51 14.82
CA ALA A 364 1.18 13.94 14.90
C ALA A 364 2.14 14.49 13.81
N THR A 365 2.23 13.87 12.62
CA THR A 365 3.13 14.36 11.55
C THR A 365 2.68 15.71 10.98
N PHE A 366 1.37 15.93 10.85
CA PHE A 366 0.79 17.18 10.35
C PHE A 366 -0.14 17.81 11.40
N PRO A 367 -0.49 19.11 11.30
CA PRO A 367 -1.49 19.72 12.18
C PRO A 367 -2.89 19.11 12.05
N ALA A 368 -3.22 18.57 10.89
CA ALA A 368 -4.53 18.01 10.55
C ALA A 368 -4.41 16.99 9.41
N GLN A 369 -5.45 16.16 9.27
CA GLN A 369 -5.71 15.33 8.09
C GLN A 369 -7.11 15.63 7.52
N LEU A 370 -7.31 15.33 6.24
CA LEU A 370 -8.59 15.37 5.53
C LEU A 370 -9.09 13.96 5.19
N ASN A 371 -10.41 13.72 5.24
CA ASN A 371 -10.93 12.38 4.97
C ASN A 371 -11.00 12.07 3.47
N LEU A 372 -10.39 10.94 3.10
CA LEU A 372 -10.23 10.48 1.72
C LEU A 372 -11.56 10.06 1.07
N ASP A 373 -12.45 9.38 1.79
CA ASP A 373 -13.78 9.03 1.28
C ASP A 373 -14.55 10.28 0.84
N ASP A 374 -14.57 11.33 1.68
CA ASP A 374 -15.26 12.58 1.39
C ASP A 374 -14.63 13.34 0.20
N ILE A 375 -13.30 13.26 0.02
CA ILE A 375 -12.60 13.88 -1.13
C ILE A 375 -12.89 13.11 -2.42
N LEU A 376 -12.90 11.78 -2.39
CA LEU A 376 -13.32 10.93 -3.52
C LEU A 376 -14.76 11.25 -3.94
N ASP A 377 -15.65 11.46 -2.98
CA ASP A 377 -17.04 11.86 -3.19
C ASP A 377 -17.14 13.25 -3.89
N GLY A 378 -16.21 14.16 -3.60
CA GLY A 378 -16.02 15.43 -4.33
C GLY A 378 -15.45 15.24 -5.74
N ALA A 379 -14.44 14.39 -5.90
CA ALA A 379 -13.85 14.08 -7.21
C ALA A 379 -14.89 13.45 -8.17
N ILE A 380 -15.80 12.61 -7.67
CA ILE A 380 -16.89 12.01 -8.46
C ILE A 380 -17.85 13.08 -9.00
N ARG A 381 -18.11 14.13 -8.22
CA ARG A 381 -18.96 15.25 -8.65
C ARG A 381 -18.24 16.20 -9.62
N ALA A 382 -16.93 16.37 -9.46
CA ALA A 382 -16.06 17.16 -10.35
C ALA A 382 -15.74 16.49 -11.71
N LEU A 383 -16.07 15.20 -11.87
CA LEU A 383 -15.62 14.33 -12.97
C LEU A 383 -16.26 14.67 -14.34
N PRO A 384 -15.48 15.05 -15.37
CA PRO A 384 -16.02 15.37 -16.69
C PRO A 384 -16.75 14.22 -17.39
N LYS A 385 -17.71 14.56 -18.25
CA LYS A 385 -18.59 13.60 -18.94
C LYS A 385 -17.84 12.73 -19.97
N ASP A 386 -16.78 13.27 -20.57
CA ASP A 386 -15.88 12.62 -21.53
C ASP A 386 -14.65 11.95 -20.88
N ALA A 387 -14.53 12.04 -19.55
CA ALA A 387 -13.42 11.46 -18.83
C ALA A 387 -13.44 9.92 -18.92
N HIS A 388 -12.30 9.32 -19.24
CA HIS A 388 -12.00 7.96 -18.83
C HIS A 388 -11.73 7.92 -17.31
N SER A 389 -10.95 8.88 -16.79
CA SER A 389 -10.60 8.99 -15.38
C SER A 389 -10.32 10.43 -14.94
N LEU A 390 -10.41 10.70 -13.64
CA LEU A 390 -9.92 11.91 -12.99
C LEU A 390 -8.96 11.55 -11.85
N LEU A 391 -7.76 12.10 -11.89
CA LEU A 391 -6.82 12.16 -10.77
C LEU A 391 -6.96 13.51 -10.06
N LEU A 392 -7.04 13.50 -8.74
CA LEU A 392 -6.94 14.68 -7.88
C LEU A 392 -5.69 14.62 -7.00
N LEU A 393 -4.82 15.62 -7.11
CA LEU A 393 -3.70 15.82 -6.21
C LEU A 393 -4.15 16.64 -4.98
N VAL A 394 -3.62 16.34 -3.80
CA VAL A 394 -3.95 17.04 -2.54
C VAL A 394 -2.66 17.29 -1.73
N ASP A 395 -2.39 18.55 -1.35
CA ASP A 395 -1.20 18.88 -0.53
C ASP A 395 -1.38 18.60 0.97
N HIS A 396 -2.55 18.11 1.38
CA HIS A 396 -2.89 17.76 2.76
C HIS A 396 -2.74 16.27 3.01
N ASP A 397 -2.34 15.90 4.23
CA ASP A 397 -2.31 14.51 4.66
C ASP A 397 -3.74 13.94 4.75
N MET A 398 -3.94 12.67 4.35
CA MET A 398 -5.26 12.07 4.16
C MET A 398 -5.43 10.78 4.96
N TRP A 399 -6.68 10.46 5.32
CA TRP A 399 -7.03 9.17 5.93
C TRP A 399 -8.39 8.62 5.47
N GLU A 400 -8.53 7.29 5.51
CA GLU A 400 -9.81 6.59 5.49
C GLU A 400 -9.92 5.63 6.69
N ALA A 401 -11.14 5.15 6.96
CA ALA A 401 -11.42 4.14 7.99
C ALA A 401 -10.67 4.37 9.33
N ASP A 402 -9.91 3.36 9.75
CA ASP A 402 -9.14 3.29 10.99
C ASP A 402 -7.62 3.41 10.74
N ASP A 403 -7.19 3.68 9.50
CA ASP A 403 -5.78 3.78 9.10
C ASP A 403 -5.13 5.07 9.64
N ASP A 404 -3.81 5.06 9.85
CA ASP A 404 -3.03 6.22 10.32
C ASP A 404 -2.93 7.33 9.26
N PHE A 405 -2.69 6.94 8.00
CA PHE A 405 -2.75 7.80 6.82
C PHE A 405 -2.87 6.95 5.55
N CYS A 406 -3.26 7.57 4.44
CA CYS A 406 -3.40 6.93 3.14
C CYS A 406 -2.67 7.77 2.08
N CYS A 407 -1.72 7.17 1.34
CA CYS A 407 -0.97 7.86 0.29
C CYS A 407 -1.81 8.19 -0.94
N GLY A 408 -2.71 7.28 -1.30
CA GLY A 408 -3.65 7.41 -2.40
C GLY A 408 -4.82 6.43 -2.24
N ARG A 409 -5.87 6.65 -3.03
CA ARG A 409 -6.97 5.69 -3.23
C ARG A 409 -7.70 6.01 -4.53
N ALA A 410 -8.05 4.97 -5.27
CA ALA A 410 -8.95 5.03 -6.41
C ALA A 410 -10.26 4.30 -6.15
N TYR A 411 -11.38 4.98 -6.46
CA TYR A 411 -12.65 4.32 -6.71
C TYR A 411 -12.72 4.03 -8.22
N GLY A 412 -11.99 3.01 -8.66
CA GLY A 412 -11.76 2.72 -10.08
C GLY A 412 -13.04 2.50 -10.90
N GLY A 413 -14.07 1.90 -10.30
CA GLY A 413 -15.42 1.78 -10.90
C GLY A 413 -16.11 3.14 -11.11
N SER A 414 -15.84 4.11 -10.23
CA SER A 414 -16.33 5.50 -10.31
C SER A 414 -15.44 6.42 -11.15
N ARG A 415 -14.36 5.89 -11.75
CA ARG A 415 -13.38 6.62 -12.60
C ARG A 415 -12.59 7.73 -11.87
N VAL A 416 -12.39 7.63 -10.55
CA VAL A 416 -11.64 8.64 -9.78
C VAL A 416 -10.48 8.04 -8.98
N ALA A 417 -9.42 8.82 -8.88
CA ALA A 417 -8.22 8.61 -8.07
C ALA A 417 -7.88 9.88 -7.28
N VAL A 418 -7.47 9.74 -6.03
CA VAL A 418 -6.92 10.84 -5.22
C VAL A 418 -5.55 10.41 -4.68
N VAL A 419 -4.55 11.28 -4.78
CA VAL A 419 -3.19 11.06 -4.27
C VAL A 419 -2.77 12.29 -3.47
N GLN A 420 -2.23 12.09 -2.27
CA GLN A 420 -1.66 13.19 -1.48
C GLN A 420 -0.18 13.42 -1.79
N THR A 421 0.27 14.67 -1.70
CA THR A 421 1.70 15.01 -1.81
C THR A 421 2.40 14.94 -0.45
N ALA A 422 1.69 15.26 0.64
CA ALA A 422 2.26 15.56 1.95
C ALA A 422 3.20 14.48 2.50
N ARG A 423 2.76 13.20 2.52
CA ARG A 423 3.56 12.06 2.99
C ARG A 423 4.80 11.74 2.16
N TYR A 424 4.86 12.20 0.92
CA TYR A 424 5.99 11.96 0.01
C TYR A 424 7.10 13.01 0.10
N ASN A 425 6.87 14.10 0.85
CA ASN A 425 7.79 15.21 1.01
C ASN A 425 9.15 14.72 1.56
N PRO A 426 10.28 14.91 0.85
CA PRO A 426 11.59 14.37 1.23
C PRO A 426 12.08 14.71 2.64
N VAL A 427 11.61 15.80 3.25
CA VAL A 427 11.93 16.15 4.65
C VAL A 427 11.54 15.04 5.63
N LEU A 428 10.49 14.26 5.32
CA LEU A 428 9.99 13.17 6.15
C LEU A 428 10.88 11.93 6.15
N ASP A 429 11.85 11.80 5.23
CA ASP A 429 12.63 10.57 5.03
C ASP A 429 13.35 10.08 6.30
N ALA A 430 13.79 10.99 7.16
CA ALA A 430 14.42 10.65 8.44
C ALA A 430 13.42 10.08 9.46
N LYS A 431 12.16 10.56 9.47
CA LYS A 431 11.08 10.03 10.31
C LYS A 431 10.56 8.69 9.76
N GLU A 432 10.34 8.62 8.46
CA GLU A 432 9.84 7.44 7.75
C GLU A 432 10.92 6.36 7.56
N GLY A 433 12.20 6.66 7.86
CA GLY A 433 13.33 5.73 7.74
C GLY A 433 13.58 5.27 6.30
N VAL A 434 13.52 6.20 5.34
CA VAL A 434 13.67 5.95 3.90
C VAL A 434 15.15 5.90 3.51
N ASP A 435 15.61 4.73 3.05
CA ASP A 435 16.96 4.56 2.51
C ASP A 435 17.05 5.04 1.05
N ARG A 436 17.55 6.27 0.86
CA ARG A 436 17.75 6.86 -0.48
C ARG A 436 18.75 6.08 -1.34
N ALA A 437 19.71 5.37 -0.76
CA ALA A 437 20.71 4.60 -1.51
C ALA A 437 20.16 3.27 -2.08
N HIS A 438 18.95 2.89 -1.67
CA HIS A 438 18.27 1.66 -2.08
C HIS A 438 16.79 1.89 -2.44
N MET A 439 16.45 3.08 -2.94
CA MET A 439 15.23 3.30 -3.74
C MET A 439 15.32 2.55 -5.08
N TRP A 440 14.21 2.32 -5.77
CA TRP A 440 14.24 1.66 -7.09
C TRP A 440 15.10 2.44 -8.10
N PRO A 441 15.98 1.78 -8.90
CA PRO A 441 16.19 0.33 -9.05
C PRO A 441 17.19 -0.28 -8.05
N LEU A 442 17.89 0.54 -7.27
CA LEU A 442 18.92 0.15 -6.31
C LEU A 442 18.38 -0.72 -5.17
N SER A 443 17.07 -0.69 -4.93
CA SER A 443 16.29 -1.59 -4.06
C SER A 443 16.56 -3.07 -4.29
N HIS A 444 16.92 -3.46 -5.52
CA HIS A 444 17.29 -4.83 -5.86
C HIS A 444 18.71 -5.22 -5.42
N CYS A 445 19.47 -4.37 -4.71
CA CYS A 445 20.78 -4.79 -4.20
C CYS A 445 20.64 -5.95 -3.20
N LYS A 446 21.25 -7.10 -3.49
CA LYS A 446 21.18 -8.28 -2.61
C LYS A 446 21.78 -8.00 -1.23
N ALA A 447 22.83 -7.17 -1.10
CA ALA A 447 23.39 -6.84 0.20
C ALA A 447 22.42 -6.04 1.10
N PHE A 448 21.62 -5.15 0.51
CA PHE A 448 20.57 -4.41 1.20
C PHE A 448 19.37 -5.30 1.56
N VAL A 449 18.89 -6.11 0.61
CA VAL A 449 17.82 -7.10 0.86
C VAL A 449 18.25 -8.09 1.95
N ASP A 450 19.51 -8.56 1.92
CA ASP A 450 20.10 -9.40 2.96
C ASP A 450 20.25 -8.69 4.32
N VAL A 451 20.26 -7.36 4.39
CA VAL A 451 20.20 -6.65 5.68
C VAL A 451 18.76 -6.59 6.17
N LEU A 452 17.80 -6.26 5.31
CA LEU A 452 16.38 -6.14 5.67
C LEU A 452 15.70 -7.49 5.98
N CYS A 453 16.17 -8.61 5.42
CA CYS A 453 15.63 -9.94 5.71
C CYS A 453 16.12 -10.57 7.03
N ARG A 454 17.01 -9.92 7.78
CA ARG A 454 17.59 -10.51 9.01
C ARG A 454 16.57 -10.58 10.13
N THR A 455 16.41 -11.76 10.68
CA THR A 455 15.71 -12.01 11.96
C THR A 455 16.62 -12.87 12.85
N GLU A 456 16.13 -13.27 14.03
CA GLU A 456 16.85 -14.24 14.88
C GLU A 456 17.00 -15.60 14.15
N ASP A 457 15.90 -16.08 13.55
CA ASP A 457 15.83 -17.37 12.86
C ASP A 457 16.33 -17.31 11.40
N PHE A 458 16.36 -16.13 10.79
CA PHE A 458 16.72 -15.95 9.39
C PHE A 458 18.07 -15.24 9.18
N LEU A 459 19.08 -16.04 8.81
CA LEU A 459 20.40 -15.56 8.40
C LEU A 459 20.57 -15.60 6.86
N PRO A 460 20.96 -14.48 6.21
CA PRO A 460 21.09 -14.42 4.75
C PRO A 460 22.14 -15.36 4.17
N LYS A 461 21.74 -16.07 3.11
CA LYS A 461 22.59 -17.01 2.37
C LYS A 461 23.47 -16.25 1.36
N LYS A 462 24.75 -16.64 1.27
CA LYS A 462 25.72 -16.10 0.29
C LYS A 462 25.16 -16.19 -1.15
N PRO A 463 25.46 -15.23 -2.04
CA PRO A 463 25.02 -15.27 -3.44
C PRO A 463 25.33 -16.59 -4.15
N THR A 464 24.33 -17.14 -4.85
CA THR A 464 24.52 -18.29 -5.73
C THR A 464 25.27 -17.91 -7.01
N ARG A 465 25.90 -18.88 -7.67
CA ARG A 465 26.53 -18.66 -9.00
C ARG A 465 25.53 -18.11 -10.04
N ARG A 466 24.26 -18.54 -10.00
CA ARG A 466 23.18 -18.01 -10.86
C ARG A 466 22.96 -16.52 -10.60
N GLN A 467 22.73 -16.10 -9.36
CA GLN A 467 22.55 -14.68 -9.01
C GLN A 467 23.75 -13.83 -9.42
N VAL A 468 24.98 -14.29 -9.17
CA VAL A 468 26.21 -13.57 -9.56
C VAL A 468 26.36 -13.46 -11.08
N ALA A 469 25.82 -14.40 -11.86
CA ALA A 469 25.81 -14.33 -13.32
C ALA A 469 24.71 -13.39 -13.85
N SER A 470 23.47 -13.54 -13.37
CA SER A 470 22.33 -12.70 -13.78
C SER A 470 22.46 -11.23 -13.36
N SER A 471 23.34 -10.93 -12.40
CA SER A 471 23.64 -9.55 -11.97
C SER A 471 24.58 -8.77 -12.91
N ARG A 472 25.07 -9.37 -14.02
CA ARG A 472 26.13 -8.78 -14.86
C ARG A 472 25.66 -8.08 -16.13
N ALA A 473 24.41 -8.29 -16.55
CA ALA A 473 23.87 -7.79 -17.81
C ALA A 473 22.33 -7.68 -17.74
N GLY A 474 21.71 -7.21 -18.81
CA GLY A 474 20.26 -7.10 -18.94
C GLY A 474 19.65 -5.86 -18.27
N PRO A 475 18.35 -5.61 -18.46
CA PRO A 475 17.75 -4.32 -18.16
C PRO A 475 17.89 -3.85 -16.71
N MET A 476 17.76 -4.77 -15.74
CA MET A 476 17.93 -4.42 -14.33
C MET A 476 19.39 -4.08 -13.95
N ARG A 477 20.40 -4.63 -14.64
CA ARG A 477 21.79 -4.20 -14.44
C ARG A 477 21.99 -2.77 -14.94
N LYS A 478 21.56 -2.49 -16.17
CA LYS A 478 21.63 -1.14 -16.77
C LYS A 478 20.91 -0.09 -15.92
N ALA A 479 19.74 -0.44 -15.38
CA ALA A 479 19.00 0.41 -14.46
C ALA A 479 19.82 0.78 -13.22
N VAL A 480 20.43 -0.22 -12.57
CA VAL A 480 21.25 -0.03 -11.36
C VAL A 480 22.54 0.73 -11.66
N ASP A 481 23.19 0.50 -12.81
CA ASP A 481 24.39 1.26 -13.23
C ASP A 481 24.07 2.76 -13.40
N ALA A 482 23.02 3.08 -14.16
CA ALA A 482 22.62 4.48 -14.41
C ALA A 482 22.17 5.18 -13.12
N ALA A 483 21.39 4.50 -12.29
CA ALA A 483 20.94 5.02 -10.99
C ALA A 483 22.09 5.27 -10.02
N ALA A 484 23.06 4.34 -9.93
CA ALA A 484 24.22 4.48 -9.06
C ALA A 484 25.15 5.62 -9.52
N SER A 485 25.36 5.78 -10.84
CA SER A 485 26.11 6.92 -11.39
C SER A 485 25.44 8.24 -11.03
N LYS A 486 24.12 8.36 -11.27
CA LYS A 486 23.35 9.56 -10.94
C LYS A 486 23.42 9.91 -9.46
N MET A 487 23.43 8.90 -8.57
CA MET A 487 23.62 9.12 -7.14
C MET A 487 25.00 9.66 -6.78
N SER A 488 26.08 9.23 -7.44
CA SER A 488 27.40 9.84 -7.21
C SER A 488 27.49 11.29 -7.68
N ASP A 489 26.74 11.66 -8.73
CA ASP A 489 26.74 13.03 -9.26
C ASP A 489 25.92 13.99 -8.37
N GLN A 490 24.82 13.52 -7.77
CA GLN A 490 23.90 14.33 -6.95
C GLN A 490 24.33 14.57 -5.49
N GLU A 491 25.53 14.15 -5.07
CA GLU A 491 26.07 14.46 -3.73
C GLU A 491 26.29 15.96 -3.47
N THR A 492 26.11 16.81 -4.48
CA THR A 492 26.28 18.28 -4.41
C THR A 492 25.01 19.09 -4.74
N SER A 493 23.94 18.46 -5.23
CA SER A 493 22.76 19.17 -5.79
C SER A 493 21.43 18.54 -5.35
N GLY A 494 20.94 18.98 -4.19
CA GLY A 494 19.65 18.55 -3.64
C GLY A 494 18.46 19.21 -4.31
N ASP A 495 17.95 18.62 -5.40
CA ASP A 495 16.60 18.93 -5.93
C ASP A 495 15.54 18.06 -5.23
N GLY A 496 14.97 18.63 -4.15
CA GLY A 496 13.86 18.03 -3.42
C GLY A 496 12.56 17.95 -4.23
N GLU A 497 12.32 18.85 -5.19
CA GLU A 497 11.12 18.80 -6.04
C GLU A 497 11.18 17.59 -6.98
N ALA A 498 12.32 17.36 -7.62
CA ALA A 498 12.53 16.21 -8.50
C ALA A 498 12.42 14.87 -7.74
N LEU A 499 12.98 14.78 -6.53
CA LEU A 499 12.84 13.59 -5.68
C LEU A 499 11.39 13.37 -5.24
N TRP A 500 10.68 14.42 -4.80
CA TRP A 500 9.27 14.36 -4.41
C TRP A 500 8.39 13.91 -5.58
N PHE A 501 8.59 14.51 -6.77
CA PHE A 501 7.91 14.15 -8.00
C PHE A 501 8.17 12.69 -8.42
N SER A 502 9.43 12.22 -8.33
CA SER A 502 9.78 10.82 -8.68
C SER A 502 8.96 9.79 -7.90
N ARG A 503 8.54 10.13 -6.68
CA ARG A 503 7.71 9.27 -5.82
C ARG A 503 6.25 9.35 -6.23
N LEU A 504 5.69 10.55 -6.25
CA LEU A 504 4.30 10.80 -6.59
C LEU A 504 3.93 10.28 -7.98
N ALA A 505 4.87 10.30 -8.94
CA ALA A 505 4.66 9.70 -10.25
C ALA A 505 4.26 8.21 -10.17
N ARG A 506 4.89 7.40 -9.30
CA ARG A 506 4.54 5.98 -9.11
C ARG A 506 3.12 5.82 -8.54
N THR A 507 2.79 6.55 -7.49
CA THR A 507 1.47 6.52 -6.84
C THR A 507 0.38 6.97 -7.80
N VAL A 508 0.65 8.00 -8.61
CA VAL A 508 -0.26 8.51 -9.64
C VAL A 508 -0.57 7.47 -10.71
N SER A 509 0.44 6.75 -11.24
CA SER A 509 0.21 5.65 -12.20
C SER A 509 -0.28 4.34 -11.54
N HIS A 510 -0.19 4.22 -10.21
CA HIS A 510 -0.83 3.14 -9.46
C HIS A 510 -2.35 3.35 -9.40
N GLU A 511 -2.79 4.48 -8.83
CA GLU A 511 -4.21 4.80 -8.63
C GLU A 511 -4.96 5.00 -9.97
N LEU A 512 -4.31 5.60 -10.97
CA LEU A 512 -4.88 5.63 -12.33
C LEU A 512 -4.98 4.22 -12.93
N GLY A 513 -4.10 3.28 -12.57
CA GLY A 513 -4.17 1.87 -12.98
C GLY A 513 -5.47 1.19 -12.50
N HIS A 514 -5.88 1.46 -11.27
CA HIS A 514 -7.17 0.99 -10.74
C HIS A 514 -8.38 1.55 -11.52
N CYS A 515 -8.28 2.71 -12.18
CA CYS A 515 -9.36 3.22 -13.04
C CYS A 515 -9.57 2.37 -14.31
N PHE A 516 -8.53 1.68 -14.80
CA PHE A 516 -8.64 0.63 -15.82
C PHE A 516 -9.07 -0.74 -15.23
N ALA A 517 -9.50 -0.77 -13.96
CA ALA A 517 -9.77 -1.96 -13.16
C ALA A 517 -8.59 -2.95 -13.03
N LEU A 518 -7.34 -2.47 -13.14
CA LEU A 518 -6.17 -3.26 -12.74
C LEU A 518 -6.22 -3.47 -11.22
N GLY A 519 -6.28 -4.72 -10.76
CA GLY A 519 -6.07 -5.05 -9.35
C GLY A 519 -4.58 -5.00 -8.95
N HIS A 520 -4.28 -5.28 -7.68
CA HIS A 520 -2.89 -5.45 -7.25
C HIS A 520 -2.18 -6.56 -8.06
N CYS A 521 -0.88 -6.39 -8.29
CA CYS A 521 -0.05 -7.31 -9.05
C CYS A 521 0.85 -8.13 -8.12
N VAL A 522 0.79 -9.47 -8.25
CA VAL A 522 1.58 -10.41 -7.45
C VAL A 522 2.51 -11.29 -8.29
N TYR A 523 2.63 -11.04 -9.60
CA TYR A 523 3.40 -11.90 -10.51
C TYR A 523 4.88 -11.51 -10.64
N TYR A 524 5.16 -10.21 -10.54
CA TYR A 524 6.42 -9.56 -10.88
C TYR A 524 6.54 -8.26 -10.09
N ALA A 525 7.77 -7.74 -9.97
CA ALA A 525 8.03 -6.34 -9.68
C ALA A 525 7.17 -5.46 -10.61
N CYS A 526 6.32 -4.59 -10.05
CA CYS A 526 5.34 -3.84 -10.83
C CYS A 526 4.84 -2.59 -10.09
N ASN A 527 4.62 -1.48 -10.79
CA ASN A 527 3.96 -0.26 -10.27
C ASN A 527 2.54 -0.51 -9.71
N LEU A 528 1.96 -1.69 -9.97
CA LEU A 528 0.64 -2.12 -9.52
C LEU A 528 0.71 -3.11 -8.33
N GLN A 529 1.88 -3.36 -7.74
CA GLN A 529 1.95 -4.05 -6.45
C GLN A 529 1.25 -3.23 -5.36
N GLY A 530 0.58 -3.90 -4.42
CA GLY A 530 0.15 -3.29 -3.16
C GLY A 530 1.35 -2.72 -2.40
N THR A 531 1.09 -1.82 -1.45
CA THR A 531 2.16 -1.15 -0.68
C THR A 531 1.66 -0.77 0.71
N ALA A 532 2.34 -1.28 1.75
CA ALA A 532 1.96 -1.13 3.15
C ALA A 532 2.65 0.06 3.86
N GLY A 533 3.51 0.82 3.17
CA GLY A 533 4.10 2.05 3.71
C GLY A 533 5.23 2.65 2.87
N MET A 534 5.71 3.82 3.27
CA MET A 534 6.69 4.65 2.52
C MET A 534 7.98 3.91 2.15
N LYS A 535 8.47 3.02 3.03
CA LYS A 535 9.68 2.21 2.79
C LYS A 535 9.51 1.17 1.69
N GLU A 536 8.28 0.76 1.38
CA GLU A 536 7.97 -0.17 0.28
C GLU A 536 7.69 0.60 -1.01
N ASP A 537 6.92 1.69 -0.95
CA ASP A 537 6.62 2.57 -2.10
C ASP A 537 7.87 2.95 -2.89
N VAL A 538 8.93 3.39 -2.19
CA VAL A 538 10.18 3.83 -2.81
C VAL A 538 11.01 2.71 -3.44
N ARG A 539 10.65 1.43 -3.20
CA ARG A 539 11.26 0.25 -3.83
C ARG A 539 10.49 -0.24 -5.06
N GLN A 540 9.25 0.21 -5.28
CA GLN A 540 8.42 -0.23 -6.41
C GLN A 540 8.94 0.32 -7.76
N PRO A 541 8.87 -0.44 -8.86
CA PRO A 541 9.31 0.02 -10.16
C PRO A 541 8.29 0.96 -10.83
N PRO A 542 8.73 2.04 -11.50
CA PRO A 542 7.86 2.94 -12.29
C PRO A 542 7.42 2.34 -13.64
N TYR A 543 7.17 1.03 -13.71
CA TYR A 543 6.76 0.30 -14.93
C TYR A 543 5.66 -0.73 -14.67
N LEU A 544 5.01 -1.19 -15.75
CA LEU A 544 4.09 -2.33 -15.72
C LEU A 544 4.80 -3.61 -16.13
N CYS A 545 4.62 -4.68 -15.37
CA CYS A 545 5.04 -6.03 -15.77
C CYS A 545 4.16 -6.58 -16.91
N PRO A 546 4.55 -7.68 -17.60
CA PRO A 546 3.84 -8.22 -18.76
C PRO A 546 2.34 -8.47 -18.54
N VAL A 547 1.92 -8.89 -17.34
CA VAL A 547 0.51 -9.14 -17.01
C VAL A 547 -0.30 -7.83 -16.94
N CYS A 548 0.25 -6.77 -16.36
CA CYS A 548 -0.44 -5.48 -16.29
C CYS A 548 -0.34 -4.69 -17.60
N GLU A 549 0.78 -4.82 -18.32
CA GLU A 549 0.98 -4.22 -19.63
C GLU A 549 0.10 -4.88 -20.71
N MET A 550 -0.15 -6.19 -20.64
CA MET A 550 -1.16 -6.86 -21.48
C MET A 550 -2.56 -6.25 -21.30
N LYS A 551 -3.02 -6.10 -20.05
CA LYS A 551 -4.31 -5.48 -19.73
C LYS A 551 -4.41 -4.04 -20.27
N LEU A 552 -3.40 -3.20 -19.99
CA LEU A 552 -3.40 -1.81 -20.44
C LEU A 552 -3.30 -1.69 -21.98
N SER A 553 -2.39 -2.43 -22.62
CA SER A 553 -2.24 -2.41 -24.08
C SER A 553 -3.50 -2.91 -24.79
N HIS A 554 -4.24 -3.88 -24.22
CA HIS A 554 -5.55 -4.27 -24.74
C HIS A 554 -6.62 -3.18 -24.57
N ALA A 555 -6.64 -2.47 -23.43
CA ALA A 555 -7.57 -1.36 -23.20
C ALA A 555 -7.34 -0.17 -24.16
N VAL A 556 -6.08 0.14 -24.47
CA VAL A 556 -5.72 1.23 -25.40
C VAL A 556 -5.86 0.80 -26.86
N VAL A 557 -5.21 -0.29 -27.27
CA VAL A 557 -5.15 -0.67 -28.70
C VAL A 557 -6.43 -1.35 -29.15
N VAL A 558 -6.88 -2.41 -28.47
CA VAL A 558 -8.00 -3.23 -28.95
C VAL A 558 -9.36 -2.59 -28.60
N GLU A 559 -9.52 -2.01 -27.41
CA GLU A 559 -10.80 -1.42 -27.00
C GLU A 559 -11.01 0.02 -27.50
N LYS A 560 -10.01 0.91 -27.40
CA LYS A 560 -10.11 2.27 -27.97
C LYS A 560 -9.77 2.30 -29.46
N LEU A 561 -8.54 1.93 -29.85
CA LEU A 561 -8.05 2.15 -31.23
C LEU A 561 -8.59 1.14 -32.25
N ARG A 562 -9.18 0.02 -31.79
CA ARG A 562 -9.66 -1.11 -32.61
C ARG A 562 -8.56 -1.88 -33.36
N GLY A 563 -7.32 -1.75 -32.90
CA GLY A 563 -6.16 -2.44 -33.48
C GLY A 563 -6.07 -3.93 -33.14
N SER A 564 -5.18 -4.57 -33.88
CA SER A 564 -4.76 -5.98 -33.80
C SER A 564 -3.80 -6.28 -32.64
N GLU A 565 -3.45 -7.57 -32.46
CA GLU A 565 -2.39 -8.00 -31.54
C GLU A 565 -1.00 -7.60 -32.04
N GLU A 566 -0.83 -7.39 -33.34
CA GLU A 566 0.39 -6.89 -33.99
C GLU A 566 0.62 -5.42 -33.61
N GLU A 567 -0.40 -4.58 -33.78
CA GLU A 567 -0.40 -3.17 -33.32
C GLU A 567 -0.25 -3.08 -31.79
N ARG A 568 -0.80 -4.05 -31.05
CA ARG A 568 -0.62 -4.12 -29.59
C ARG A 568 0.83 -4.39 -29.18
N ARG A 569 1.62 -5.10 -30.00
CA ARG A 569 3.07 -5.26 -29.80
C ARG A 569 3.83 -3.98 -30.14
N ALA A 570 3.51 -3.34 -31.28
CA ALA A 570 4.13 -2.06 -31.66
C ALA A 570 3.93 -0.97 -30.60
N TRP A 571 2.70 -0.83 -30.07
CA TRP A 571 2.36 0.12 -29.01
C TRP A 571 3.19 -0.03 -27.73
N VAL A 572 3.65 -1.24 -27.38
CA VAL A 572 4.54 -1.44 -26.22
C VAL A 572 5.90 -0.76 -26.45
N THR A 573 6.43 -0.85 -27.67
CA THR A 573 7.68 -0.16 -28.06
C THR A 573 7.48 1.36 -28.12
N GLU A 574 6.38 1.84 -28.70
CA GLU A 574 6.01 3.27 -28.73
C GLU A 574 5.85 3.87 -27.33
N ARG A 575 5.20 3.14 -26.42
CA ARG A 575 5.09 3.49 -24.99
C ARG A 575 6.46 3.52 -24.30
N CYS A 576 7.33 2.56 -24.58
CA CYS A 576 8.70 2.57 -24.06
C CYS A 576 9.43 3.83 -24.55
N GLU A 577 9.40 4.14 -25.84
CA GLU A 577 9.96 5.39 -26.37
C GLU A 577 9.37 6.64 -25.69
N SER A 578 8.06 6.68 -25.48
CA SER A 578 7.39 7.82 -24.85
C SER A 578 7.89 8.05 -23.42
N LEU A 579 8.11 6.98 -22.65
CA LEU A 579 8.68 7.05 -21.30
C LEU A 579 10.18 7.40 -21.32
N ARG A 580 10.95 6.92 -22.31
CA ARG A 580 12.36 7.31 -22.51
C ARG A 580 12.50 8.81 -22.80
N LYS A 581 11.73 9.30 -23.77
CA LYS A 581 11.66 10.73 -24.15
C LYS A 581 11.27 11.61 -22.95
N PHE A 582 10.37 11.13 -22.10
CA PHE A 582 10.04 11.78 -20.82
C PHE A 582 11.23 11.80 -19.85
N CYS A 583 11.87 10.66 -19.55
CA CYS A 583 13.03 10.62 -18.64
C CYS A 583 14.17 11.53 -19.12
N GLN A 584 14.47 11.50 -20.42
CA GLN A 584 15.50 12.32 -21.06
C GLN A 584 15.15 13.82 -21.04
N SER A 585 13.86 14.19 -21.04
CA SER A 585 13.45 15.58 -20.80
C SER A 585 13.76 16.03 -19.39
N LEU A 586 13.48 15.21 -18.36
CA LEU A 586 13.81 15.54 -16.98
C LEU A 586 15.32 15.67 -16.75
N GLU A 587 16.13 14.79 -17.32
CA GLU A 587 17.60 14.88 -17.24
C GLU A 587 18.14 16.19 -17.86
N ARG A 588 17.67 16.54 -19.07
CA ARG A 588 18.04 17.80 -19.74
C ARG A 588 17.57 19.04 -18.98
N ASP A 589 16.38 18.99 -18.40
CA ASP A 589 15.75 20.10 -17.68
C ASP A 589 16.19 20.15 -16.20
N GLY A 590 17.24 19.41 -15.82
CA GLY A 590 17.87 19.38 -14.49
C GLY A 590 17.16 18.50 -13.45
N LYS A 591 15.90 18.14 -13.68
CA LYS A 591 15.02 17.37 -12.79
C LYS A 591 15.21 15.84 -12.85
N GLY A 592 16.35 15.39 -13.38
CA GLY A 592 16.74 13.98 -13.39
C GLY A 592 17.00 13.44 -11.98
N THR A 593 16.59 12.20 -11.72
CA THR A 593 16.83 11.49 -10.45
C THR A 593 17.33 10.08 -10.75
N ALA A 594 17.96 9.42 -9.78
CA ALA A 594 18.41 8.03 -9.93
C ALA A 594 17.30 7.07 -10.42
N MET A 595 16.03 7.32 -10.06
CA MET A 595 14.89 6.56 -10.57
C MET A 595 14.64 6.81 -12.07
N TRP A 596 14.77 8.05 -12.54
CA TRP A 596 14.56 8.42 -13.95
C TRP A 596 15.71 7.97 -14.83
N SER A 597 16.96 8.14 -14.40
CA SER A 597 18.14 7.63 -15.12
C SER A 597 18.12 6.10 -15.19
N GLY A 598 17.73 5.43 -14.10
CA GLY A 598 17.51 3.99 -14.05
C GLY A 598 16.39 3.51 -14.98
N LEU A 599 15.29 4.27 -15.10
CA LEU A 599 14.18 3.94 -16.00
C LEU A 599 14.56 4.08 -17.48
N ASP A 600 15.26 5.15 -17.90
CA ASP A 600 15.70 5.28 -19.30
C ASP A 600 16.66 4.15 -19.70
N ALA A 601 17.59 3.79 -18.81
CA ALA A 601 18.53 2.70 -19.03
C ALA A 601 17.84 1.32 -19.08
N TRP A 602 16.86 1.07 -18.20
CA TRP A 602 16.03 -0.14 -18.24
C TRP A 602 15.23 -0.24 -19.54
N LEU A 603 14.55 0.84 -19.94
CA LEU A 603 13.75 0.90 -21.17
C LEU A 603 14.63 0.73 -22.42
N GLY A 604 15.80 1.35 -22.45
CA GLY A 604 16.75 1.25 -23.56
C GLY A 604 17.21 -0.18 -23.82
N GLU A 605 17.65 -0.89 -22.78
CA GLU A 605 18.05 -2.30 -22.88
C GLU A 605 16.84 -3.21 -23.17
N ARG A 606 15.68 -2.94 -22.55
CA ARG A 606 14.43 -3.68 -22.83
C ARG A 606 14.08 -3.62 -24.31
N MET A 607 14.10 -2.43 -24.92
CA MET A 607 13.73 -2.23 -26.32
C MET A 607 14.65 -2.94 -27.32
N MET A 608 15.91 -3.22 -26.96
CA MET A 608 16.81 -4.03 -27.80
C MET A 608 16.42 -5.53 -27.83
N ASN A 609 15.44 -5.94 -27.02
CA ASN A 609 15.01 -7.32 -26.80
C ASN A 609 13.48 -7.51 -26.92
N LEU A 610 12.76 -6.55 -27.54
CA LEU A 610 11.29 -6.61 -27.77
C LEU A 610 10.92 -7.21 -29.14
#